data_AF-A0A1J5TDP0-F1
#
_entry.id   AF-A0A1J5TDP0-F1
#
_cell.length_a   1.000
_cell.length_b   1.000
_cell.length_c   1.000
_cell.angle_alpha   90.00
_cell.angle_beta   90.00
_cell.angle_gamma   90.00
#
_symmetry.space_group_name_H-M   'P 1'
#
loop_
_entity.id
_entity.type
_entity.pdbx_description
1 polymer ?
#
loop_
_entity_poly.entity_id
_entity_poly.type
_entity_poly.pdbx_seq_one_letter_code
_entity_poly.pdbx_strand_id
1 'polypeptide(L)'
;MINVIDNINSTNTWLTEFNLDFFDSIISLKQSEGRGRQGRFWESYKGGFYYSVVLPKKNLLPIIVGISVAEILYENKIIAKVKWPNDILVEGKKLGGVLCQVQGEKVIAGLGINMTNSSSLEKSISLSDLGFSIDKLDFINKFNEKIKITMEHSDEHIIQQFLMYDCLIGKYVSWKDGNGQVVKISEDGRLIVRDALDDLIFLTEEIHIQ
;
A
#
# COMPACT_ATOMS: atom_id res chain seq x y z
N MET A 1 -11.31 -3.28 -17.42
CA MET A 1 -12.08 -2.03 -17.60
C MET A 1 -11.70 -1.03 -16.50
N ILE A 2 -11.76 0.29 -16.73
CA ILE A 2 -11.54 1.31 -15.68
C ILE A 2 -12.84 2.11 -15.52
N ASN A 3 -13.46 2.02 -14.35
CA ASN A 3 -14.62 2.83 -13.97
C ASN A 3 -14.15 4.13 -13.33
N VAL A 4 -14.80 5.25 -13.65
CA VAL A 4 -14.50 6.56 -13.05
C VAL A 4 -15.78 7.09 -12.42
N ILE A 5 -15.75 7.33 -11.10
CA ILE A 5 -16.90 7.81 -10.34
C ILE A 5 -16.51 9.04 -9.53
N ASP A 6 -17.33 10.09 -9.55
CA ASP A 6 -16.97 11.34 -8.88
C ASP A 6 -16.99 11.23 -7.35
N ASN A 7 -18.02 10.60 -6.79
CA ASN A 7 -18.20 10.46 -5.36
C ASN A 7 -18.82 9.10 -5.03
N ILE A 8 -18.27 8.42 -4.04
CA ILE A 8 -18.67 7.07 -3.66
C ILE A 8 -18.45 6.84 -2.16
N ASN A 9 -19.03 5.78 -1.59
CA ASN A 9 -18.71 5.36 -0.24
C ASN A 9 -17.24 4.89 -0.15
N SER A 10 -16.88 3.83 -0.88
CA SER A 10 -15.52 3.31 -0.96
C SER A 10 -15.33 2.56 -2.28
N THR A 11 -14.22 2.81 -2.98
CA THR A 11 -13.86 2.09 -4.21
C THR A 11 -13.71 0.58 -3.99
N ASN A 12 -13.18 0.18 -2.83
CA ASN A 12 -13.09 -1.23 -2.46
C ASN A 12 -14.48 -1.86 -2.28
N THR A 13 -15.40 -1.15 -1.61
CA THR A 13 -16.77 -1.66 -1.36
C THR A 13 -17.53 -1.77 -2.67
N TRP A 14 -17.43 -0.76 -3.54
CA TRP A 14 -18.09 -0.78 -4.84
C TRP A 14 -17.72 -2.00 -5.68
N LEU A 15 -16.43 -2.35 -5.76
CA LEU A 15 -15.99 -3.54 -6.53
C LEU A 15 -16.55 -4.87 -5.98
N THR A 16 -17.00 -4.93 -4.72
CA THR A 16 -17.65 -6.14 -4.16
C THR A 16 -19.08 -6.34 -4.67
N GLU A 17 -19.72 -5.29 -5.19
CA GLU A 17 -21.12 -5.31 -5.62
C GLU A 17 -21.29 -5.92 -7.03
N PHE A 18 -20.19 -6.19 -7.74
CA PHE A 18 -20.18 -6.64 -9.13
C PHE A 18 -19.33 -7.91 -9.29
N ASN A 19 -19.72 -8.78 -10.22
CA ASN A 19 -18.87 -9.90 -10.63
C ASN A 19 -17.90 -9.46 -11.72
N LEU A 20 -16.76 -8.90 -11.29
CA LEU A 20 -15.76 -8.29 -12.18
C LEU A 20 -14.57 -9.21 -12.46
N ASP A 21 -13.95 -9.06 -13.61
CA ASP A 21 -12.79 -9.85 -14.03
C ASP A 21 -11.49 -9.31 -13.41
N PHE A 22 -10.41 -10.09 -13.51
CA PHE A 22 -9.10 -9.60 -13.08
C PHE A 22 -8.70 -8.34 -13.85
N PHE A 23 -8.13 -7.38 -13.14
CA PHE A 23 -7.76 -6.05 -13.60
C PHE A 23 -8.93 -5.13 -13.97
N ASP A 24 -10.18 -5.52 -13.70
CA ASP A 24 -11.25 -4.54 -13.58
C ASP A 24 -11.00 -3.66 -12.36
N SER A 25 -11.25 -2.38 -12.56
CA SER A 25 -10.85 -1.36 -11.61
C SER A 25 -11.80 -0.19 -11.58
N ILE A 26 -11.63 0.63 -10.55
CA ILE A 26 -12.34 1.87 -10.34
C ILE A 26 -11.38 2.91 -9.78
N ILE A 27 -11.53 4.15 -10.23
CA ILE A 27 -10.96 5.33 -9.56
C ILE A 27 -12.10 6.26 -9.14
N SER A 28 -11.96 6.86 -7.95
CA SER A 28 -12.86 7.90 -7.48
C SER A 28 -12.14 9.23 -7.25
N LEU A 29 -12.86 10.35 -7.44
CA LEU A 29 -12.38 11.68 -7.03
C LEU A 29 -12.54 11.94 -5.53
N LYS A 30 -13.49 11.26 -4.88
CA LYS A 30 -13.79 11.40 -3.45
C LYS A 30 -14.41 10.12 -2.88
N GLN A 31 -14.08 9.79 -1.63
CA GLN A 31 -14.78 8.75 -0.88
C GLN A 31 -15.41 9.34 0.39
N SER A 32 -16.65 8.97 0.71
CA SER A 32 -17.30 9.34 1.98
C SER A 32 -16.99 8.38 3.13
N GLU A 33 -16.63 7.14 2.80
CA GLU A 33 -16.36 6.04 3.73
C GLU A 33 -15.06 5.31 3.35
N GLY A 34 -14.04 6.08 2.93
CA GLY A 34 -12.71 5.53 2.61
C GLY A 34 -12.18 4.68 3.75
N ARG A 35 -11.61 3.51 3.43
CA ARG A 35 -11.21 2.50 4.42
C ARG A 35 -9.70 2.29 4.43
N GLY A 36 -9.14 2.21 5.63
CA GLY A 36 -7.81 1.70 5.92
C GLY A 36 -7.89 0.34 6.63
N ARG A 37 -6.73 -0.21 6.98
CA ARG A 37 -6.65 -1.44 7.78
C ARG A 37 -7.30 -1.26 9.15
N GLN A 38 -7.73 -2.37 9.74
CA GLN A 38 -8.35 -2.42 11.07
C GLN A 38 -9.57 -1.46 11.22
N GLY A 39 -10.26 -1.17 10.12
CA GLY A 39 -11.45 -0.30 10.12
C GLY A 39 -11.16 1.19 10.27
N ARG A 40 -9.88 1.63 10.19
CA ARG A 40 -9.55 3.06 10.22
C ARG A 40 -10.12 3.79 9.02
N PHE A 41 -10.49 5.05 9.20
CA PHE A 41 -10.96 5.90 8.11
C PHE A 41 -9.78 6.38 7.25
N TRP A 42 -9.94 6.32 5.93
CA TRP A 42 -9.02 6.90 4.96
C TRP A 42 -9.63 8.18 4.38
N GLU A 43 -9.14 9.32 4.84
CA GLU A 43 -9.60 10.64 4.39
C GLU A 43 -9.37 10.82 2.88
N SER A 44 -10.46 11.03 2.14
CA SER A 44 -10.46 10.92 0.69
C SER A 44 -11.01 12.15 -0.02
N TYR A 45 -10.46 13.34 0.24
CA TYR A 45 -10.89 14.57 -0.44
C TYR A 45 -10.45 14.65 -1.91
N LYS A 46 -11.10 15.53 -2.68
CA LYS A 46 -10.67 15.82 -4.05
C LYS A 46 -9.18 16.19 -4.07
N GLY A 47 -8.48 15.63 -5.05
CA GLY A 47 -7.03 15.82 -5.23
C GLY A 47 -6.21 14.56 -4.93
N GLY A 48 -6.73 13.58 -4.17
CA GLY A 48 -6.06 12.31 -3.98
C GLY A 48 -6.30 11.30 -5.10
N PHE A 49 -5.60 10.18 -5.03
CA PHE A 49 -5.76 9.02 -5.89
C PHE A 49 -6.36 7.88 -5.09
N TYR A 50 -7.61 7.56 -5.39
CA TYR A 50 -8.39 6.53 -4.71
C TYR A 50 -8.80 5.50 -5.76
N TYR A 51 -7.96 4.48 -5.89
CA TYR A 51 -8.09 3.46 -6.92
C TYR A 51 -8.24 2.10 -6.28
N SER A 52 -9.09 1.26 -6.84
CA SER A 52 -9.16 -0.15 -6.46
C SER A 52 -9.16 -1.02 -7.71
N VAL A 53 -8.52 -2.18 -7.61
CA VAL A 53 -8.41 -3.16 -8.70
C VAL A 53 -8.66 -4.57 -8.20
N VAL A 54 -9.31 -5.38 -9.03
CA VAL A 54 -9.51 -6.81 -8.79
C VAL A 54 -8.26 -7.57 -9.24
N LEU A 55 -7.64 -8.32 -8.34
CA LEU A 55 -6.42 -9.09 -8.59
C LEU A 55 -6.64 -10.57 -8.22
N PRO A 56 -5.87 -11.50 -8.82
CA PRO A 56 -5.84 -12.87 -8.35
C PRO A 56 -5.22 -12.93 -6.95
N LYS A 57 -5.68 -13.90 -6.15
CA LYS A 57 -5.08 -14.16 -4.85
C LYS A 57 -3.61 -14.55 -5.01
N LYS A 58 -2.73 -13.82 -4.32
CA LYS A 58 -1.29 -14.10 -4.25
C LYS A 58 -0.78 -13.75 -2.85
N ASN A 59 0.23 -14.47 -2.38
CA ASN A 59 0.95 -14.08 -1.18
C ASN A 59 1.58 -12.70 -1.37
N LEU A 60 1.86 -12.02 -0.25
CA LEU A 60 2.57 -10.73 -0.26
C LEU A 60 1.85 -9.60 -1.02
N LEU A 61 0.56 -9.72 -1.38
CA LEU A 61 -0.11 -8.76 -2.24
C LEU A 61 0.00 -7.29 -1.77
N PRO A 62 -0.12 -6.95 -0.47
CA PRO A 62 0.13 -5.58 0.00
C PRO A 62 1.55 -5.08 -0.31
N ILE A 63 2.56 -5.95 -0.21
CA ILE A 63 3.96 -5.65 -0.53
C ILE A 63 4.14 -5.49 -2.03
N ILE A 64 3.57 -6.38 -2.83
CA ILE A 64 3.59 -6.30 -4.30
C ILE A 64 3.04 -4.95 -4.77
N VAL A 65 1.85 -4.56 -4.28
CA VAL A 65 1.24 -3.25 -4.60
C VAL A 65 2.14 -2.10 -4.16
N GLY A 66 2.73 -2.18 -2.96
CA GLY A 66 3.66 -1.18 -2.45
C GLY A 66 4.92 -1.03 -3.31
N ILE A 67 5.54 -2.14 -3.73
CA ILE A 67 6.70 -2.16 -4.63
C ILE A 67 6.33 -1.52 -5.96
N SER A 68 5.20 -1.91 -6.57
CA SER A 68 4.77 -1.37 -7.86
C SER A 68 4.60 0.15 -7.80
N VAL A 69 4.08 0.70 -6.69
CA VAL A 69 4.02 2.16 -6.51
C VAL A 69 5.41 2.77 -6.31
N ALA A 70 6.25 2.16 -5.48
CA ALA A 70 7.59 2.68 -5.21
C ALA A 70 8.46 2.73 -6.48
N GLU A 71 8.33 1.75 -7.38
CA GLU A 71 9.00 1.73 -8.69
C GLU A 71 8.56 2.89 -9.59
N ILE A 72 7.25 3.16 -9.67
CA ILE A 72 6.71 4.28 -10.47
C ILE A 72 7.22 5.62 -9.93
N LEU A 73 7.28 5.76 -8.60
CA LEU A 73 7.81 6.98 -7.97
C LEU A 73 9.32 7.11 -8.21
N TYR A 74 10.06 6.01 -8.19
CA TYR A 74 11.49 5.99 -8.46
C TYR A 74 11.83 6.43 -9.89
N GLU A 75 11.02 6.05 -10.89
CA GLU A 75 11.15 6.55 -12.28
C GLU A 75 11.07 8.08 -12.36
N ASN A 76 10.38 8.70 -11.40
CA ASN A 76 10.25 10.14 -11.26
C ASN A 76 11.21 10.75 -10.23
N LYS A 77 12.26 10.01 -9.85
CA LYS A 77 13.30 10.41 -8.89
C LYS A 77 12.77 10.66 -7.47
N ILE A 78 11.60 10.12 -7.13
CA ILE A 78 11.03 10.17 -5.78
C ILE A 78 11.40 8.88 -5.06
N ILE A 79 12.15 9.00 -3.97
CA ILE A 79 12.59 7.86 -3.17
C ILE A 79 11.48 7.49 -2.18
N ALA A 80 10.61 6.57 -2.60
CA ALA A 80 9.59 6.00 -1.73
C ALA A 80 10.12 4.79 -0.96
N LYS A 81 9.61 4.61 0.26
CA LYS A 81 9.82 3.45 1.10
C LYS A 81 8.50 2.74 1.36
N VAL A 82 8.53 1.42 1.42
CA VAL A 82 7.37 0.59 1.76
C VAL A 82 7.53 0.19 3.23
N LYS A 83 6.81 0.87 4.12
CA LYS A 83 6.74 0.49 5.53
C LYS A 83 5.75 -0.67 5.66
N TRP A 84 6.28 -1.82 6.07
CA TRP A 84 5.44 -2.97 6.37
C TRP A 84 4.35 -2.58 7.39
N PRO A 85 3.10 -3.04 7.21
CA PRO A 85 2.69 -4.00 6.18
C PRO A 85 2.14 -3.38 4.88
N ASN A 86 1.89 -2.08 4.81
CA ASN A 86 1.08 -1.51 3.73
C ASN A 86 1.22 0.01 3.53
N ASP A 87 2.18 0.67 4.17
CA ASP A 87 2.32 2.12 4.12
C ASP A 87 3.40 2.51 3.10
N ILE A 88 3.11 3.56 2.31
CA ILE A 88 4.07 4.14 1.37
C ILE A 88 4.54 5.45 1.97
N LEU A 89 5.84 5.56 2.23
CA LEU A 89 6.46 6.70 2.87
C LEU A 89 7.38 7.44 1.89
N VAL A 90 7.40 8.77 1.98
CA VAL A 90 8.42 9.62 1.36
C VAL A 90 8.92 10.57 2.45
N GLU A 91 10.24 10.72 2.58
CA GLU A 91 10.86 11.52 3.65
C GLU A 91 10.39 11.14 5.07
N GLY A 92 10.06 9.86 5.29
CA GLY A 92 9.52 9.35 6.56
C GLY A 92 8.07 9.76 6.85
N LYS A 93 7.42 10.51 5.95
CA LYS A 93 6.01 10.91 6.04
C LYS A 93 5.15 10.01 5.16
N LYS A 94 3.89 9.81 5.58
CA LYS A 94 2.94 8.95 4.87
C LYS A 94 2.43 9.62 3.60
N LEU A 95 2.83 9.06 2.45
CA LEU A 95 2.32 9.43 1.14
C LEU A 95 1.02 8.68 0.83
N GLY A 96 0.93 7.41 1.23
CA GLY A 96 -0.15 6.55 0.83
C GLY A 96 -0.27 5.26 1.62
N GLY A 97 -1.27 4.46 1.27
CA GLY A 97 -1.51 3.16 1.88
C GLY A 97 -2.24 2.20 0.96
N VAL A 98 -2.04 0.91 1.24
CA VAL A 98 -2.66 -0.21 0.53
C VAL A 98 -3.66 -0.93 1.44
N LEU A 99 -4.82 -1.31 0.88
CA LEU A 99 -5.81 -2.14 1.55
C LEU A 99 -6.23 -3.31 0.64
N CYS A 100 -5.77 -4.52 0.95
CA CYS A 100 -6.19 -5.73 0.26
C CYS A 100 -7.34 -6.42 1.03
N GLN A 101 -8.43 -6.74 0.32
CA GLN A 101 -9.58 -7.46 0.88
C GLN A 101 -9.87 -8.71 0.04
N VAL A 102 -9.84 -9.87 0.68
CA VAL A 102 -10.09 -11.16 0.02
C VAL A 102 -11.58 -11.32 -0.27
N GLN A 103 -11.91 -11.76 -1.49
CA GLN A 103 -13.26 -12.04 -2.00
C GLN A 103 -13.23 -13.40 -2.72
N GLY A 104 -13.31 -14.48 -1.95
CA GLY A 104 -13.11 -15.85 -2.47
C GLY A 104 -11.71 -16.02 -3.07
N GLU A 105 -11.65 -16.33 -4.37
CA GLU A 105 -10.40 -16.50 -5.13
C GLU A 105 -9.84 -15.17 -5.67
N LYS A 106 -10.56 -14.06 -5.49
CA LYS A 106 -10.15 -12.72 -5.92
C LYS A 106 -9.71 -11.90 -4.72
N VAL A 107 -8.91 -10.87 -4.96
CA VAL A 107 -8.55 -9.86 -3.97
C VAL A 107 -8.82 -8.48 -4.55
N ILE A 108 -9.53 -7.64 -3.80
CA ILE A 108 -9.68 -6.22 -4.14
C ILE A 108 -8.53 -5.48 -3.45
N ALA A 109 -7.61 -4.94 -4.24
CA ALA A 109 -6.52 -4.11 -3.77
C ALA A 109 -6.89 -2.63 -3.94
N GLY A 110 -7.10 -1.95 -2.82
CA GLY A 110 -7.29 -0.51 -2.75
C GLY A 110 -5.97 0.21 -2.54
N LEU A 111 -5.77 1.29 -3.29
CA LEU A 111 -4.62 2.17 -3.26
C LEU A 111 -5.09 3.60 -3.01
N GLY A 112 -4.69 4.15 -1.88
CA GLY A 112 -4.87 5.56 -1.53
C GLY A 112 -3.53 6.29 -1.56
N ILE A 113 -3.35 7.24 -2.47
CA ILE A 113 -2.15 8.09 -2.54
C ILE A 113 -2.54 9.57 -2.43
N ASN A 114 -1.82 10.30 -1.58
CA ASN A 114 -1.92 11.75 -1.51
C ASN A 114 -1.22 12.36 -2.73
N MET A 115 -1.97 13.02 -3.62
CA MET A 115 -1.40 13.68 -4.79
C MET A 115 -1.40 15.19 -4.61
N THR A 116 -2.58 15.83 -4.61
CA THR A 116 -2.74 17.27 -4.39
C THR A 116 -3.70 17.61 -3.24
N ASN A 117 -4.28 16.59 -2.61
CA ASN A 117 -5.16 16.76 -1.45
C ASN A 117 -4.35 17.08 -0.19
N SER A 118 -4.97 17.88 0.69
CA SER A 118 -4.54 17.98 2.07
C SER A 118 -4.96 16.73 2.85
N SER A 119 -4.11 16.29 3.78
CA SER A 119 -4.47 15.29 4.79
C SER A 119 -4.40 15.92 6.18
N SER A 120 -5.34 15.56 7.04
CA SER A 120 -5.35 15.93 8.45
C SER A 120 -4.30 15.20 9.30
N LEU A 121 -3.61 14.19 8.75
CA LEU A 121 -2.57 13.45 9.43
C LEU A 121 -1.29 14.28 9.56
N GLU A 122 -0.81 14.48 10.79
CA GLU A 122 0.37 15.29 11.09
C GLU A 122 1.64 14.83 10.34
N LYS A 123 1.82 13.51 10.22
CA LYS A 123 2.97 12.91 9.51
C LYS A 123 2.58 12.42 8.11
N SER A 124 1.96 13.28 7.31
CA SER A 124 1.61 13.00 5.91
C SER A 124 2.33 13.92 4.93
N ILE A 125 2.41 13.47 3.68
CA ILE A 125 2.95 14.23 2.55
C ILE A 125 2.14 13.91 1.30
N SER A 126 2.07 14.85 0.36
CA SER A 126 1.49 14.67 -0.97
C SER A 126 2.55 14.80 -2.06
N LEU A 127 2.27 14.29 -3.26
CA LEU A 127 3.17 14.50 -4.41
C LEU A 127 3.36 16.00 -4.72
N SER A 128 2.32 16.81 -4.53
CA SER A 128 2.39 18.25 -4.77
C SER A 128 3.30 18.99 -3.79
N ASP A 129 3.41 18.51 -2.54
CA ASP A 129 4.37 19.07 -1.56
C ASP A 129 5.82 18.85 -2.01
N LEU A 130 6.05 17.81 -2.82
CA LEU A 130 7.35 17.49 -3.42
C LEU A 130 7.56 18.22 -4.77
N GLY A 131 6.64 19.11 -5.17
CA GLY A 131 6.66 19.78 -6.46
C GLY A 131 6.39 18.85 -7.64
N PHE A 132 5.80 17.67 -7.40
CA PHE A 132 5.57 16.66 -8.41
C PHE A 132 4.09 16.52 -8.74
N SER A 133 3.79 16.39 -10.04
CA SER A 133 2.45 16.13 -10.55
C SER A 133 2.50 14.93 -11.48
N ILE A 134 1.55 14.02 -11.31
CA ILE A 134 1.42 12.84 -12.15
C ILE A 134 0.01 12.77 -12.73
N ASP A 135 -0.08 12.42 -14.01
CA ASP A 135 -1.36 12.11 -14.61
C ASP A 135 -1.90 10.80 -14.03
N LYS A 136 -3.16 10.81 -13.59
CA LYS A 136 -3.76 9.66 -12.91
C LYS A 136 -3.93 8.46 -13.84
N LEU A 137 -4.20 8.69 -15.12
CA LEU A 137 -4.37 7.61 -16.08
C LEU A 137 -3.02 6.98 -16.45
N ASP A 138 -1.99 7.80 -16.64
CA ASP A 138 -0.60 7.32 -16.78
C ASP A 138 -0.17 6.49 -15.55
N PHE A 139 -0.48 6.98 -14.35
CA PHE A 139 -0.20 6.24 -13.11
C PHE A 139 -0.91 4.87 -13.07
N ILE A 140 -2.20 4.82 -13.44
CA ILE A 140 -2.95 3.55 -13.51
C ILE A 140 -2.32 2.58 -14.52
N ASN A 141 -1.95 3.08 -15.70
CA ASN A 141 -1.36 2.23 -16.75
C ASN A 141 -0.03 1.64 -16.30
N LYS A 142 0.87 2.47 -15.76
CA LYS A 142 2.16 2.02 -15.21
C LYS A 142 1.95 1.07 -14.03
N PHE A 143 1.01 1.36 -13.14
CA PHE A 143 0.69 0.48 -12.01
C PHE A 143 0.21 -0.89 -12.47
N ASN A 144 -0.70 -0.94 -13.45
CA ASN A 144 -1.20 -2.20 -14.00
C ASN A 144 -0.12 -2.99 -14.73
N GLU A 145 0.86 -2.34 -15.36
CA GLU A 145 2.02 -2.99 -15.95
C GLU A 145 2.95 -3.56 -14.88
N LYS A 146 3.40 -2.73 -13.93
CA LYS A 146 4.32 -3.13 -12.86
C LYS A 146 3.74 -4.27 -12.03
N ILE A 147 2.48 -4.18 -11.63
CA ILE A 147 1.88 -5.21 -10.77
C ILE A 147 1.78 -6.56 -11.49
N LYS A 148 1.50 -6.59 -12.80
CA LYS A 148 1.49 -7.84 -13.58
C LYS A 148 2.87 -8.49 -13.55
N ILE A 149 3.92 -7.72 -13.82
CA ILE A 149 5.30 -8.19 -13.80
C ILE A 149 5.67 -8.69 -12.39
N THR A 150 5.43 -7.88 -11.35
CA THR A 150 5.77 -8.26 -9.97
C THR A 150 5.02 -9.52 -9.52
N MET A 151 3.77 -9.72 -9.98
CA MET A 151 2.98 -10.91 -9.67
C MET A 151 3.49 -12.20 -10.33
N GLU A 152 4.29 -12.12 -11.39
CA GLU A 152 4.90 -13.30 -12.03
C GLU A 152 6.12 -13.83 -11.26
N HIS A 153 6.69 -13.02 -10.37
CA HIS A 153 7.84 -13.42 -9.57
C HIS A 153 7.48 -14.39 -8.43
N SER A 154 8.48 -15.15 -7.99
CA SER A 154 8.39 -15.98 -6.78
C SER A 154 8.32 -15.11 -5.52
N ASP A 155 7.77 -15.66 -4.44
CA ASP A 155 7.68 -14.95 -3.16
C ASP A 155 9.07 -14.54 -2.64
N GLU A 156 10.09 -15.39 -2.82
CA GLU A 156 11.49 -15.07 -2.49
C GLU A 156 11.99 -13.84 -3.26
N HIS A 157 11.74 -13.77 -4.57
CA HIS A 157 12.18 -12.64 -5.39
C HIS A 157 11.43 -11.35 -5.01
N ILE A 158 10.13 -11.45 -4.72
CA ILE A 158 9.32 -10.30 -4.25
C ILE A 158 9.85 -9.77 -2.93
N ILE A 159 10.25 -10.65 -2.00
CA ILE A 159 10.88 -10.25 -0.75
C ILE A 159 12.23 -9.57 -1.03
N GLN A 160 13.06 -10.11 -1.91
CA GLN A 160 14.33 -9.46 -2.29
C GLN A 160 14.11 -8.06 -2.88
N GLN A 161 13.10 -7.88 -3.73
CA GLN A 161 12.70 -6.57 -4.26
C GLN A 161 12.22 -5.64 -3.14
N PHE A 162 11.38 -6.13 -2.23
CA PHE A 162 10.90 -5.37 -1.08
C PHE A 162 12.05 -4.79 -0.24
N LEU A 163 13.13 -5.55 -0.04
CA LEU A 163 14.28 -5.10 0.75
C LEU A 163 14.95 -3.82 0.20
N MET A 164 14.82 -3.52 -1.10
CA MET A 164 15.30 -2.26 -1.68
C MET A 164 14.49 -1.05 -1.18
N TYR A 165 13.20 -1.27 -0.90
CA TYR A 165 12.24 -0.27 -0.46
C TYR A 165 11.95 -0.32 1.04
N ASP A 166 12.53 -1.27 1.76
CA ASP A 166 12.37 -1.39 3.21
C ASP A 166 12.90 -0.15 3.95
N CYS A 167 12.27 0.12 5.09
CA CYS A 167 12.66 1.15 6.03
C CYS A 167 12.63 0.69 7.50
N LEU A 168 12.36 -0.60 7.75
CA LEU A 168 12.15 -1.14 9.09
C LEU A 168 13.31 -2.01 9.58
N ILE A 169 14.01 -2.75 8.72
CA ILE A 169 15.06 -3.67 9.15
C ILE A 169 16.16 -2.89 9.91
N GLY A 170 16.53 -3.44 11.07
CA GLY A 170 17.46 -2.83 12.02
C GLY A 170 16.85 -1.75 12.92
N LYS A 171 15.61 -1.30 12.68
CA LYS A 171 14.91 -0.34 13.54
C LYS A 171 14.28 -1.03 14.75
N TYR A 172 14.16 -0.29 15.84
CA TYR A 172 13.32 -0.69 16.97
C TYR A 172 11.88 -0.27 16.71
N VAL A 173 10.97 -1.20 16.95
CA VAL A 173 9.53 -1.03 16.75
C VAL A 173 8.78 -1.50 17.98
N SER A 174 7.58 -0.97 18.15
CA SER A 174 6.61 -1.42 19.15
C SER A 174 5.33 -1.89 18.46
N TRP A 175 4.67 -2.86 19.08
CA TRP A 175 3.33 -3.32 18.73
C TRP A 175 2.50 -3.39 20.02
N LYS A 176 1.26 -3.88 19.93
CA LYS A 176 0.31 -3.86 21.06
C LYS A 176 0.87 -4.49 22.34
N ASP A 177 1.59 -5.60 22.20
CA ASP A 177 2.00 -6.45 23.32
C ASP A 177 3.53 -6.49 23.52
N GLY A 178 4.31 -5.60 22.88
CA GLY A 178 5.76 -5.62 23.03
C GLY A 178 6.54 -4.62 22.17
N ASN A 179 7.85 -4.74 22.24
CA ASN A 179 8.80 -4.01 21.41
C ASN A 179 10.03 -4.87 21.12
N GLY A 180 10.76 -4.52 20.05
CA GLY A 180 11.92 -5.26 19.61
C GLY A 180 12.55 -4.67 18.36
N GLN A 181 13.70 -5.22 17.97
CA GLN A 181 14.40 -4.83 16.75
C GLN A 181 13.91 -5.66 15.57
N VAL A 182 13.58 -5.02 14.45
CA VAL A 182 13.23 -5.72 13.21
C VAL A 182 14.46 -6.40 12.63
N VAL A 183 14.39 -7.71 12.43
CA VAL A 183 15.51 -8.53 11.95
C VAL A 183 15.38 -8.81 10.46
N LYS A 184 14.20 -9.25 10.02
CA LYS A 184 13.92 -9.64 8.64
C LYS A 184 12.42 -9.70 8.38
N ILE A 185 12.06 -10.02 7.15
CA ILE A 185 10.71 -10.44 6.76
C ILE A 185 10.75 -11.93 6.39
N SER A 186 9.75 -12.70 6.77
CA SER A 186 9.62 -14.11 6.35
C SER A 186 9.13 -14.21 4.91
N GLU A 187 9.29 -15.39 4.31
CA GLU A 187 8.81 -15.70 2.95
C GLU A 187 7.29 -15.53 2.81
N ASP A 188 6.53 -15.78 3.89
CA ASP A 188 5.08 -15.57 3.95
C ASP A 188 4.68 -14.11 4.26
N GLY A 189 5.64 -13.20 4.39
CA GLY A 189 5.42 -11.76 4.51
C GLY A 189 5.17 -11.24 5.92
N ARG A 190 5.45 -12.04 6.96
CA ARG A 190 5.40 -11.58 8.36
C ARG A 190 6.67 -10.84 8.73
N LEU A 191 6.53 -9.76 9.50
CA LEU A 191 7.68 -9.03 10.03
C LEU A 191 8.27 -9.82 11.20
N ILE A 192 9.56 -10.12 11.16
CA ILE A 192 10.25 -10.83 12.24
C ILE A 192 11.03 -9.82 13.07
N VAL A 193 10.69 -9.76 14.36
CA VAL A 193 11.36 -8.90 15.34
C VAL A 193 12.05 -9.76 16.40
N ARG A 194 13.16 -9.26 16.93
CA ARG A 194 13.86 -9.81 18.09
C ARG A 194 13.53 -8.95 19.30
N ASP A 195 12.96 -9.54 20.33
CA ASP A 195 12.62 -8.82 21.57
C ASP A 195 13.82 -8.71 22.53
N ALA A 196 13.58 -8.18 23.73
CA ALA A 196 14.62 -8.02 24.75
C ALA A 196 15.11 -9.33 25.38
N LEU A 197 14.38 -10.44 25.20
CA LEU A 197 14.75 -11.79 25.65
C LEU A 197 15.49 -12.58 24.56
N ASP A 198 15.79 -11.95 23.41
CA ASP A 198 16.37 -12.55 22.21
C ASP A 198 15.42 -13.54 21.48
N ASP A 199 14.12 -13.50 21.79
CA ASP A 199 13.11 -14.32 21.13
C ASP A 199 12.70 -13.70 19.78
N LEU A 200 12.48 -14.57 18.78
CA LEU A 200 11.98 -14.16 17.46
C LEU A 200 10.44 -14.17 17.42
N ILE A 201 9.85 -12.98 17.30
CA ILE A 201 8.40 -12.79 17.21
C ILE A 201 7.98 -12.50 15.77
N PHE A 202 6.93 -13.17 15.31
CA PHE A 202 6.40 -13.07 13.94
C PHE A 202 5.12 -12.23 13.94
N LEU A 203 5.21 -11.00 13.45
CA LEU A 203 4.11 -10.05 13.51
C LEU A 203 3.23 -10.10 12.26
N THR A 204 1.93 -9.94 12.47
CA THR A 204 0.90 -9.77 11.42
C THR A 204 0.09 -8.48 11.61
N GLU A 205 0.27 -7.80 12.74
CA GLU A 205 -0.45 -6.62 13.17
C GLU A 205 0.29 -5.31 12.85
N GLU A 206 -0.25 -4.18 13.28
CA GLU A 206 0.38 -2.89 13.05
C GLU A 206 1.55 -2.63 14.02
N ILE A 207 2.55 -1.91 13.53
CA ILE A 207 3.75 -1.54 14.28
C ILE A 207 4.01 -0.03 14.21
N HIS A 208 4.67 0.47 15.26
CA HIS A 208 5.12 1.84 15.38
C HIS A 208 6.64 1.89 15.55
N ILE A 209 7.32 2.71 14.75
CA ILE A 209 8.77 2.95 14.88
C ILE A 209 8.98 3.76 16.17
N GLN A 210 9.93 3.33 16.99
CA GLN A 210 10.36 4.05 18.21
C GLN A 210 11.31 5.20 17.89
#